data_AF-A0A935MHR6-F1
#
_entry.id   AF-A0A935MHR6-F1
#
_cell.length_a   1.000
_cell.length_b   1.000
_cell.length_c   1.000
_cell.angle_alpha   90.00
_cell.angle_beta   90.00
_cell.angle_gamma   90.00
#
_symmetry.space_group_name_H-M   'P 1'
#
loop_
_entity.id
_entity.type
_entity.pdbx_description
1 polymer ?
#
loop_
_entity_poly.entity_id
_entity_poly.type
_entity_poly.pdbx_seq_one_letter_code
_entity_poly.pdbx_strand_id
1 'polypeptide(L)'
;MMGERLPKLKPNFIPLVHTAWVAPTDFGKAIKTQVKSDPNTFTFTPNKAHLRFIIPLLGVMAVVTAFQIWLSDWPTQFFSADSATLAIQMTHHSGYAIHDIATQADLETDLDHPTRITLEVDGELVLDETYEHQDDGINQGVRIFQQVQLPVGKHRITIKMYDRPDASVEQVLFDKTIPLAPRQALTINFRDMHLPDPIVGEQIYYETAAGVNAGCRICHSLEEGETIIGPSFYGIADRAGERISGMTAEEYLRQSIIKPNAYIVPGFPEGQMIQNFGQLLTVEEIDDLIAFLMTLDED
;
A
#
# COMPACT_ATOMS: atom_id res chain seq x y z
N MET A 1 46.64 25.30 -63.49
CA MET A 1 45.77 25.09 -62.31
C MET A 1 46.56 25.51 -61.08
N MET A 2 46.06 26.50 -60.35
CA MET A 2 46.72 27.12 -59.19
C MET A 2 46.96 26.09 -58.08
N GLY A 3 48.21 25.89 -57.69
CA GLY A 3 48.57 25.17 -56.47
C GLY A 3 48.48 26.12 -55.28
N GLU A 4 47.45 25.95 -54.45
CA GLU A 4 47.26 26.73 -53.23
C GLU A 4 48.38 26.39 -52.22
N ARG A 5 49.09 27.40 -51.71
CA ARG A 5 50.12 27.18 -50.68
C ARG A 5 49.43 26.83 -49.37
N LEU A 6 49.59 25.58 -48.93
CA LEU A 6 49.12 25.15 -47.62
C LEU A 6 49.78 25.98 -46.50
N PRO A 7 49.05 26.32 -45.43
CA PRO A 7 49.58 27.11 -44.32
C PRO A 7 50.74 26.38 -43.65
N LYS A 8 51.88 27.06 -43.51
CA LYS A 8 53.06 26.51 -42.82
C LYS A 8 52.82 26.53 -41.31
N LEU A 9 53.13 25.41 -40.65
CA LEU A 9 53.14 25.34 -39.20
C LEU A 9 54.18 26.34 -38.64
N LYS A 10 53.84 27.03 -37.56
CA LYS A 10 54.79 27.90 -36.83
C LYS A 10 55.93 27.03 -36.26
N PRO A 11 57.19 27.52 -36.23
CA PRO A 11 58.38 26.72 -35.88
C PRO A 11 58.25 25.96 -34.54
N ASN A 12 57.60 26.59 -33.57
CA ASN A 12 57.43 26.10 -32.21
C ASN A 12 56.57 24.81 -32.13
N PHE A 13 55.73 24.58 -33.14
CA PHE A 13 54.84 23.42 -33.21
C PHE A 13 55.38 22.31 -34.11
N ILE A 14 56.42 22.58 -34.92
CA ILE A 14 57.06 21.58 -35.79
C ILE A 14 57.54 20.34 -35.01
N PRO A 15 58.21 20.45 -33.84
CA PRO A 15 58.66 19.27 -33.11
C PRO A 15 57.54 18.54 -32.35
N LEU A 16 56.36 19.17 -32.18
CA LEU A 16 55.21 18.62 -31.43
C LEU A 16 54.19 17.90 -32.33
N VAL A 17 54.31 18.05 -33.65
CA VAL A 17 53.43 17.39 -34.62
C VAL A 17 54.20 16.25 -35.29
N HIS A 18 53.90 15.02 -34.87
CA HIS A 18 54.42 13.82 -35.53
C HIS A 18 53.39 13.32 -36.55
N THR A 19 53.67 13.48 -37.84
CA THR A 19 52.85 12.89 -38.89
C THR A 19 53.27 11.44 -39.15
N ALA A 20 52.84 10.53 -38.28
CA ALA A 20 52.94 9.10 -38.56
C ALA A 20 51.82 8.70 -39.55
N TRP A 21 51.91 9.18 -40.80
CA TRP A 21 50.97 8.79 -41.83
C TRP A 21 51.46 7.49 -42.49
N VAL A 22 50.65 6.43 -42.40
CA VAL A 22 50.84 5.16 -43.10
C VAL A 22 49.70 5.03 -44.10
N ALA A 23 50.01 4.58 -45.32
CA ALA A 23 48.99 4.39 -46.36
C ALA A 23 47.92 3.38 -45.87
N PRO A 24 46.62 3.60 -46.14
CA PRO A 24 45.52 2.80 -45.58
C PRO A 24 45.54 1.30 -45.96
N THR A 25 46.43 0.88 -46.85
CA THR A 25 46.54 -0.50 -47.35
C THR A 25 47.70 -1.28 -46.76
N ASP A 26 48.59 -0.66 -45.97
CA ASP A 26 49.78 -1.31 -45.38
C ASP A 26 49.66 -1.49 -43.86
N PHE A 27 48.72 -2.34 -43.46
CA PHE A 27 48.33 -2.57 -42.06
C PHE A 27 49.46 -3.16 -41.19
N GLY A 28 50.40 -3.92 -41.78
CA GLY A 28 51.49 -4.56 -41.05
C GLY A 28 52.52 -3.56 -40.49
N LYS A 29 52.73 -2.42 -41.16
CA LYS A 29 53.56 -1.32 -40.65
C LYS A 29 52.81 -0.45 -39.65
N ALA A 30 51.52 -0.19 -39.86
CA ALA A 30 50.71 0.60 -38.95
C ALA A 30 50.71 0.02 -37.52
N ILE A 31 50.58 -1.31 -37.38
CA ILE A 31 50.58 -2.00 -36.08
C ILE A 31 51.93 -1.92 -35.35
N LYS A 32 53.05 -1.83 -36.07
CA LYS A 32 54.40 -1.72 -35.48
C LYS A 32 54.82 -0.29 -35.17
N THR A 33 54.08 0.70 -35.65
CA THR A 33 54.40 2.12 -35.43
C THR A 33 53.78 2.56 -34.11
N GLN A 34 54.48 2.35 -33.00
CA GLN A 34 54.08 2.94 -31.71
C GLN A 34 54.29 4.45 -31.78
N VAL A 35 53.23 5.22 -32.05
CA VAL A 35 53.20 6.62 -31.67
C VAL A 35 53.28 6.62 -30.13
N LYS A 36 54.40 7.05 -29.57
CA LYS A 36 54.50 7.29 -28.12
C LYS A 36 53.48 8.37 -27.78
N SER A 37 52.34 7.96 -27.21
CA SER A 37 51.50 8.87 -26.46
C SER A 37 52.24 9.12 -25.15
N ASP A 38 53.02 10.20 -25.08
CA ASP A 38 53.33 10.74 -23.77
C ASP A 38 51.98 11.09 -23.13
N PRO A 39 51.63 10.52 -21.95
CA PRO A 39 50.39 10.86 -21.29
C PRO A 39 50.42 12.37 -21.08
N ASN A 40 49.41 13.08 -21.60
CA ASN A 40 49.20 14.48 -21.25
C ASN A 40 48.90 14.53 -19.75
N THR A 41 49.95 14.58 -18.92
CA THR A 41 49.85 14.85 -17.50
C THR A 41 49.48 16.32 -17.36
N PHE A 42 48.18 16.59 -17.40
CA PHE A 42 47.63 17.88 -17.00
C PHE A 42 47.97 18.09 -15.52
N THR A 43 49.10 18.73 -15.26
CA THR A 43 49.52 19.14 -13.93
C THR A 43 48.84 20.47 -13.64
N PHE A 44 47.80 20.45 -12.81
CA PHE A 44 47.16 21.68 -12.36
C PHE A 44 48.16 22.50 -11.55
N THR A 45 48.61 23.62 -12.13
CA THR A 45 49.46 24.60 -11.44
C THR A 45 48.61 25.83 -11.14
N PRO A 46 48.16 26.02 -9.89
CA PRO A 46 47.30 27.15 -9.55
C PRO A 46 48.03 28.46 -9.83
N ASN A 47 47.42 29.30 -10.68
CA ASN A 47 47.93 30.63 -11.00
C ASN A 47 47.14 31.71 -10.23
N LYS A 48 47.65 32.96 -10.24
CA LYS A 48 47.01 34.09 -9.56
C LYS A 48 45.58 34.36 -10.04
N ALA A 49 45.25 34.03 -11.30
CA ALA A 49 43.89 34.18 -11.82
C ALA A 49 42.94 33.14 -11.21
N HIS A 50 43.36 31.88 -11.06
CA HIS A 50 42.58 30.85 -10.37
C HIS A 50 42.30 31.23 -8.91
N LEU A 51 43.30 31.73 -8.17
CA LEU A 51 43.10 32.18 -6.78
C LEU A 51 42.09 33.35 -6.69
N ARG A 52 42.09 34.27 -7.66
CA ARG A 52 41.17 35.42 -7.68
C ARG A 52 39.69 35.02 -7.75
N PHE A 53 39.37 33.88 -8.35
CA PHE A 53 37.99 33.37 -8.46
C PHE A 53 37.65 32.35 -7.38
N ILE A 54 38.61 31.50 -6.98
CA ILE A 54 38.36 30.45 -5.98
C ILE A 54 38.17 31.03 -4.58
N ILE A 55 38.95 32.04 -4.18
CA ILE A 55 38.86 32.64 -2.84
C ILE A 55 37.48 33.25 -2.55
N PRO A 56 36.89 34.11 -3.40
CA PRO A 56 35.55 34.65 -3.14
C PRO A 56 34.47 33.58 -3.18
N LEU A 57 34.60 32.55 -4.04
CA LEU A 57 33.67 31.42 -4.07
C LEU A 57 33.69 30.64 -2.74
N LEU A 58 34.89 30.33 -2.23
CA LEU A 58 35.06 29.69 -0.92
C LEU A 58 34.54 30.59 0.21
N GLY A 59 34.71 31.91 0.10
CA GLY A 59 34.15 32.88 1.04
C GLY A 59 32.62 32.85 1.08
N VAL A 60 31.95 32.86 -0.08
CA VAL A 60 30.48 32.73 -0.16
C VAL A 60 30.03 31.39 0.41
N MET A 61 30.71 30.29 0.06
CA MET A 61 30.42 28.96 0.60
C MET A 61 30.54 28.93 2.13
N ALA A 62 31.59 29.55 2.70
CA ALA A 62 31.76 29.64 4.14
C ALA A 62 30.64 30.45 4.81
N VAL A 63 30.23 31.58 4.20
CA VAL A 63 29.13 32.40 4.71
C VAL A 63 27.80 31.65 4.66
N VAL A 64 27.50 30.98 3.55
CA VAL A 64 26.28 30.18 3.40
C VAL A 64 26.26 29.03 4.41
N THR A 65 27.39 28.34 4.58
CA THR A 65 27.50 27.24 5.56
C THR A 65 27.31 27.76 6.98
N ALA A 66 27.96 28.89 7.34
CA ALA A 66 27.79 29.50 8.65
C ALA A 66 26.34 29.96 8.88
N PHE A 67 25.68 30.51 7.86
CA PHE A 67 24.28 30.89 7.92
C PHE A 67 23.35 29.67 8.09
N GLN A 68 23.63 28.56 7.39
CA GLN A 68 22.87 27.31 7.54
C GLN A 68 23.03 26.72 8.94
N ILE A 69 24.25 26.70 9.49
CA ILE A 69 24.51 26.25 10.87
C ILE A 69 23.73 27.14 11.85
N TRP A 70 23.82 28.46 11.68
CA TRP A 70 23.08 29.41 12.51
C TRP A 70 21.55 29.21 12.43
N LEU A 71 21.02 28.98 11.22
CA LEU A 71 19.59 28.75 11.01
C LEU A 71 19.13 27.39 11.59
N SER A 72 20.01 26.38 11.55
CA SER A 72 19.78 25.06 12.15
C SER A 72 19.83 25.09 13.69
N ASP A 73 20.71 25.90 14.26
CA ASP A 73 20.80 26.11 15.71
C ASP A 73 19.75 27.08 16.23
N TRP A 74 18.98 27.73 15.35
CA TRP A 74 17.87 28.57 15.75
C TRP A 74 16.84 27.69 16.47
N PRO A 75 16.56 27.94 17.77
CA PRO A 75 15.59 27.17 18.55
C PRO A 75 14.18 27.44 18.04
N THR A 76 13.80 26.75 16.96
CA THR A 76 12.44 26.72 16.45
C THR A 76 11.76 25.51 17.07
N GLN A 77 11.07 25.74 18.19
CA GLN A 77 10.17 24.72 18.76
C GLN A 77 8.89 24.70 17.93
N PHE A 78 8.88 23.97 16.80
CA PHE A 78 7.66 23.79 16.00
C PHE A 78 6.57 23.02 16.78
N PHE A 79 6.98 22.23 17.77
CA PHE A 79 6.10 21.45 18.62
C PHE A 79 6.52 21.64 20.08
N SER A 80 5.59 22.12 20.91
CA SER A 80 5.81 22.19 22.36
C SER A 80 6.11 20.78 22.88
N ALA A 81 7.02 20.65 23.85
CA ALA A 81 7.24 19.39 24.55
C ALA A 81 5.99 18.93 25.33
N ASP A 82 4.98 19.79 25.42
CA ASP A 82 3.79 19.64 26.25
C ASP A 82 2.58 19.13 25.46
N SER A 83 2.78 18.74 24.19
CA SER A 83 1.71 18.24 23.32
C SER A 83 1.97 16.85 22.75
N ALA A 84 0.89 16.10 22.58
CA ALA A 84 0.79 14.85 21.85
C ALA A 84 -0.26 14.99 20.74
N THR A 85 -0.26 14.08 19.77
CA THR A 85 -1.23 14.06 18.66
C THR A 85 -2.10 12.83 18.78
N LEU A 86 -3.42 13.03 18.77
CA LEU A 86 -4.40 11.97 18.57
C LEU A 86 -4.86 12.01 17.12
N ALA A 87 -4.72 10.90 16.41
CA ALA A 87 -5.19 10.73 15.05
C ALA A 87 -6.36 9.72 15.03
N ILE A 88 -7.46 10.09 14.38
CA ILE A 88 -8.60 9.23 14.11
C ILE A 88 -8.56 8.89 12.62
N GLN A 89 -8.53 7.60 12.31
CA GLN A 89 -8.50 7.11 10.95
C GLN A 89 -9.56 6.03 10.74
N MET A 90 -10.40 6.18 9.74
CA MET A 90 -11.34 5.14 9.32
C MET A 90 -11.82 5.33 7.89
N THR A 91 -12.21 4.22 7.26
CA THR A 91 -13.08 4.20 6.08
C THR A 91 -14.36 3.53 6.53
N HIS A 92 -15.50 4.20 6.34
CA HIS A 92 -16.78 3.77 6.87
C HIS A 92 -17.91 3.91 5.85
N HIS A 93 -18.71 2.86 5.69
CA HIS A 93 -19.97 2.87 4.95
C HIS A 93 -21.11 3.11 5.93
N SER A 94 -21.93 4.12 5.67
CA SER A 94 -23.07 4.45 6.51
C SER A 94 -23.98 3.22 6.68
N GLY A 95 -24.38 2.93 7.92
CA GLY A 95 -25.21 1.78 8.27
C GLY A 95 -24.44 0.48 8.51
N TYR A 96 -23.13 0.44 8.24
CA TYR A 96 -22.30 -0.73 8.51
C TYR A 96 -21.93 -0.78 9.99
N ALA A 97 -21.86 -1.99 10.56
CA ALA A 97 -21.33 -2.16 11.91
C ALA A 97 -19.82 -1.91 11.93
N ILE A 98 -19.27 -1.42 13.05
CA ILE A 98 -17.82 -1.26 13.24
C ILE A 98 -17.27 -2.43 14.08
N HIS A 99 -16.05 -2.85 13.79
CA HIS A 99 -15.36 -3.89 14.55
C HIS A 99 -14.95 -3.42 15.96
N ASP A 100 -15.08 -4.29 16.96
CA ASP A 100 -14.59 -4.09 18.33
C ASP A 100 -15.10 -2.85 19.10
N ILE A 101 -16.30 -2.36 18.77
CA ILE A 101 -16.94 -1.24 19.50
C ILE A 101 -17.92 -1.75 20.56
N ALA A 102 -18.14 -0.92 21.59
CA ALA A 102 -18.95 -1.30 22.75
C ALA A 102 -20.46 -1.40 22.45
N THR A 103 -20.94 -0.60 21.49
CA THR A 103 -22.36 -0.56 21.10
C THR A 103 -22.43 -0.80 19.60
N GLN A 104 -22.89 -1.98 19.20
CA GLN A 104 -23.17 -2.26 17.79
C GLN A 104 -24.61 -1.83 17.51
N ALA A 105 -24.79 -1.05 16.45
CA ALA A 105 -26.10 -0.74 15.92
C ALA A 105 -26.48 -1.75 14.82
N ASP A 106 -27.79 -1.92 14.59
CA ASP A 106 -28.30 -2.89 13.62
C ASP A 106 -27.84 -2.58 12.21
N LEU A 107 -27.50 -3.62 11.44
CA LEU A 107 -26.98 -3.46 10.08
C LEU A 107 -28.06 -2.88 9.15
N GLU A 108 -27.74 -1.78 8.48
CA GLU A 108 -28.57 -1.14 7.46
C GLU A 108 -27.73 -0.88 6.21
N THR A 109 -27.53 -1.91 5.40
CA THR A 109 -26.87 -1.82 4.09
C THR A 109 -27.73 -0.96 3.16
N ASP A 110 -27.11 -0.07 2.37
CA ASP A 110 -27.75 0.89 1.44
C ASP A 110 -28.09 2.28 2.03
N LEU A 111 -27.66 2.58 3.25
CA LEU A 111 -27.74 3.96 3.75
C LEU A 111 -26.69 4.85 3.06
N ASP A 112 -27.17 5.91 2.42
CA ASP A 112 -26.35 7.01 1.90
C ASP A 112 -26.59 8.24 2.77
N HIS A 113 -25.98 8.24 3.97
CA HIS A 113 -26.09 9.33 4.92
C HIS A 113 -24.69 9.83 5.33
N PRO A 114 -24.50 11.15 5.50
CA PRO A 114 -23.22 11.69 5.97
C PRO A 114 -22.87 11.14 7.35
N THR A 115 -21.58 10.91 7.57
CA THR A 115 -21.05 10.40 8.83
C THR A 115 -20.54 11.56 9.66
N ARG A 116 -21.10 11.76 10.85
CA ARG A 116 -20.63 12.75 11.83
C ARG A 116 -19.83 12.08 12.93
N ILE A 117 -18.66 12.63 13.24
CA ILE A 117 -17.79 12.17 14.33
C ILE A 117 -17.64 13.27 15.36
N THR A 118 -17.78 12.89 16.63
CA THR A 118 -17.48 13.78 17.77
C THR A 118 -16.35 13.20 18.62
N LEU A 119 -15.42 14.06 19.02
CA LEU A 119 -14.36 13.75 20.00
C LEU A 119 -14.60 14.56 21.26
N GLU A 120 -14.79 13.87 22.38
CA GLU A 120 -14.77 14.47 23.71
C GLU A 120 -13.47 14.08 24.42
N VAL A 121 -12.82 15.07 25.04
CA VAL A 121 -11.60 14.90 25.85
C VAL A 121 -11.90 15.39 27.25
N ASP A 122 -11.83 14.49 28.24
CA ASP A 122 -12.16 14.75 29.63
C ASP A 122 -13.58 15.33 29.83
N GLY A 123 -14.50 15.02 28.91
CA GLY A 123 -15.89 15.48 28.91
C GLY A 123 -16.12 16.82 28.21
N GLU A 124 -15.09 17.44 27.63
CA GLU A 124 -15.21 18.63 26.78
C GLU A 124 -15.19 18.23 25.30
N LEU A 125 -16.11 18.78 24.50
CA LEU A 125 -16.18 18.54 23.06
C LEU A 125 -15.04 19.28 22.35
N VAL A 126 -14.13 18.53 21.71
CA VAL A 126 -12.95 19.07 21.02
C VAL A 126 -13.06 18.97 19.50
N LEU A 127 -13.83 18.00 18.99
CA LEU A 127 -14.10 17.83 17.55
C LEU A 127 -15.58 17.53 17.35
N ASP A 128 -16.15 18.12 16.32
CA ASP A 128 -17.50 17.83 15.82
C ASP A 128 -17.52 18.10 14.32
N GLU A 129 -17.28 17.06 13.52
CA GLU A 129 -17.13 17.18 12.07
C GLU A 129 -18.06 16.19 11.36
N THR A 130 -18.65 16.64 10.26
CA THR A 130 -19.51 15.84 9.40
C THR A 130 -18.82 15.63 8.07
N TYR A 131 -18.77 14.38 7.64
CA TYR A 131 -18.08 13.94 6.45
C TYR A 131 -19.10 13.36 5.47
N GLU A 132 -19.09 13.89 4.25
CA GLU A 132 -19.96 13.45 3.16
C GLU A 132 -19.37 12.23 2.43
N HIS A 133 -20.24 11.41 1.86
CA HIS A 133 -19.85 10.27 1.04
C HIS A 133 -19.06 10.74 -0.20
N GLN A 134 -17.93 10.09 -0.48
CA GLN A 134 -17.17 10.31 -1.71
C GLN A 134 -17.25 9.05 -2.56
N ASP A 135 -18.11 9.06 -3.58
CA ASP A 135 -18.15 7.99 -4.57
C ASP A 135 -17.02 8.20 -5.59
N ASP A 136 -15.92 7.47 -5.42
CA ASP A 136 -14.80 7.43 -6.37
C ASP A 136 -14.81 6.19 -7.27
N GLY A 137 -15.88 5.39 -7.22
CA GLY A 137 -16.06 4.17 -8.02
C GLY A 137 -15.13 2.99 -7.65
N ILE A 138 -14.25 3.16 -6.65
CA ILE A 138 -13.32 2.13 -6.18
C ILE A 138 -13.54 1.83 -4.69
N ASN A 139 -13.88 2.85 -3.90
CA ASN A 139 -14.29 2.68 -2.50
C ASN A 139 -15.60 3.41 -2.31
N GLN A 140 -16.64 2.64 -1.99
CA GLN A 140 -17.85 3.22 -1.42
C GLN A 140 -17.50 3.58 0.04
N GLY A 141 -18.09 4.63 0.58
CA GLY A 141 -17.90 5.06 1.97
C GLY A 141 -17.15 6.39 2.18
N VAL A 142 -17.21 6.84 3.43
CA VAL A 142 -16.60 8.06 3.94
C VAL A 142 -15.18 7.76 4.42
N ARG A 143 -14.20 8.56 4.01
CA ARG A 143 -12.83 8.49 4.52
C ARG A 143 -12.59 9.59 5.54
N ILE A 144 -12.29 9.19 6.77
CA ILE A 144 -12.06 10.09 7.88
C ILE A 144 -10.60 10.02 8.28
N PHE A 145 -9.91 11.15 8.23
CA PHE A 145 -8.58 11.34 8.76
C PHE A 145 -8.52 12.66 9.52
N GLN A 146 -8.58 12.57 10.85
CA GLN A 146 -8.53 13.74 11.71
C GLN A 146 -7.31 13.68 12.62
N GLN A 147 -6.65 14.82 12.81
CA GLN A 147 -5.57 14.96 13.78
C GLN A 147 -5.91 16.09 14.75
N VAL A 148 -5.83 15.78 16.05
CA VAL A 148 -6.08 16.72 17.13
C VAL A 148 -4.86 16.75 18.05
N GLN A 149 -4.39 17.95 18.37
CA GLN A 149 -3.27 18.14 19.27
C GLN A 149 -3.81 18.26 20.70
N LEU A 150 -3.34 17.39 21.59
CA LEU A 150 -3.79 17.29 22.97
C LEU A 150 -2.62 17.55 23.93
N PRO A 151 -2.87 18.07 25.14
CA PRO A 151 -1.86 18.15 26.18
C PRO A 151 -1.28 16.77 26.52
N VAL A 152 -0.06 16.75 27.04
CA VAL A 152 0.51 15.54 27.64
C VAL A 152 -0.16 15.25 28.99
N GLY A 153 -0.44 13.98 29.26
CA GLY A 153 -1.17 13.60 30.47
C GLY A 153 -2.07 12.39 30.27
N LYS A 154 -2.89 12.10 31.28
CA LYS A 154 -3.96 11.11 31.16
C LYS A 154 -5.23 11.82 30.77
N HIS A 155 -5.83 11.40 29.67
CA HIS A 155 -7.07 11.95 29.16
C HIS A 155 -8.08 10.84 28.95
N ARG A 156 -9.33 11.07 29.37
CA ARG A 156 -10.46 10.25 28.95
C ARG A 156 -10.85 10.68 27.54
N ILE A 157 -10.73 9.78 26.60
CA ILE A 157 -11.06 10.01 25.20
C ILE A 157 -12.34 9.27 24.89
N THR A 158 -13.34 10.01 24.42
CA THR A 158 -14.61 9.46 23.96
C THR A 158 -14.83 9.86 22.51
N ILE A 159 -14.88 8.87 21.62
CA ILE A 159 -15.15 9.04 20.18
C ILE A 159 -16.50 8.43 19.89
N LYS A 160 -17.38 9.22 19.29
CA LYS A 160 -18.73 8.81 18.91
C LYS A 160 -18.96 9.06 17.43
N MET A 161 -19.85 8.26 16.86
CA MET A 161 -20.24 8.32 15.46
C MET A 161 -21.76 8.34 15.32
N TYR A 162 -22.21 9.10 14.32
CA TYR A 162 -23.59 9.20 13.88
C TYR A 162 -23.61 9.07 12.36
N ASP A 163 -24.10 7.94 11.89
CA ASP A 163 -24.12 7.54 10.48
C ASP A 163 -25.54 7.27 9.98
N ARG A 164 -26.57 7.43 10.83
CA ARG A 164 -27.98 7.21 10.50
C ARG A 164 -28.76 8.54 10.52
N PRO A 165 -29.86 8.64 9.74
CA PRO A 165 -30.72 9.82 9.73
C PRO A 165 -31.38 10.10 11.09
N ASP A 166 -31.59 9.05 11.88
CA ASP A 166 -31.90 9.23 13.29
C ASP A 166 -30.61 9.55 14.07
N ALA A 167 -30.34 10.84 14.23
CA ALA A 167 -29.21 11.35 15.00
C ALA A 167 -29.20 10.89 16.48
N SER A 168 -30.23 10.17 16.95
CA SER A 168 -30.24 9.55 18.29
C SER A 168 -29.52 8.20 18.37
N VAL A 169 -29.18 7.57 17.24
CA VAL A 169 -28.37 6.34 17.24
C VAL A 169 -26.89 6.70 17.41
N GLU A 170 -26.51 6.96 18.67
CA GLU A 170 -25.13 7.20 19.08
C GLU A 170 -24.33 5.89 19.06
N GLN A 171 -23.32 5.81 18.20
CA GLN A 171 -22.35 4.71 18.22
C GLN A 171 -21.08 5.13 18.96
N VAL A 172 -20.86 4.61 20.17
CA VAL A 172 -19.62 4.86 20.92
C VAL A 172 -18.51 3.97 20.38
N LEU A 173 -17.64 4.58 19.56
CA LEU A 173 -16.52 3.89 18.94
C LEU A 173 -15.38 3.62 19.93
N PHE A 174 -15.12 4.57 20.83
CA PHE A 174 -14.05 4.46 21.82
C PHE A 174 -14.40 5.25 23.07
N ASP A 175 -14.27 4.66 24.26
CA ASP A 175 -14.34 5.38 25.54
C ASP A 175 -13.33 4.79 26.51
N LYS A 176 -12.12 5.35 26.55
CA LYS A 176 -11.05 4.91 27.46
C LYS A 176 -10.18 6.06 27.92
N THR A 177 -9.61 5.91 29.13
CA THR A 177 -8.54 6.77 29.62
C THR A 177 -7.20 6.30 29.09
N ILE A 178 -6.51 7.16 28.35
CA ILE A 178 -5.20 6.88 27.76
C ILE A 178 -4.13 7.84 28.30
N PRO A 179 -2.90 7.38 28.56
CA PRO A 179 -1.77 8.25 28.79
C PRO A 179 -1.17 8.73 27.46
N LEU A 180 -0.96 10.03 27.32
CA LEU A 180 -0.29 10.67 26.21
C LEU A 180 1.06 11.21 26.67
N ALA A 181 2.13 10.72 26.06
CA ALA A 181 3.50 11.14 26.31
C ALA A 181 3.91 12.32 25.40
N PRO A 182 4.92 13.12 25.81
CA PRO A 182 5.48 14.18 24.97
C PRO A 182 5.81 13.73 23.56
N ARG A 183 5.30 14.45 22.55
CA ARG A 183 5.51 14.17 21.12
C ARG A 183 5.03 12.79 20.65
N GLN A 184 4.18 12.12 21.43
CA GLN A 184 3.55 10.89 20.99
C GLN A 184 2.51 11.19 19.92
N ALA A 185 2.48 10.37 18.86
CA ALA A 185 1.35 10.29 17.95
C ALA A 185 0.62 8.97 18.22
N LEU A 186 -0.62 9.06 18.68
CA LEU A 186 -1.50 7.91 18.86
C LEU A 186 -2.53 7.89 17.73
N THR A 187 -2.54 6.83 16.94
CA THR A 187 -3.57 6.62 15.93
C THR A 187 -4.57 5.58 16.42
N ILE A 188 -5.85 5.93 16.39
CA ILE A 188 -6.96 5.01 16.61
C ILE A 188 -7.58 4.73 15.25
N ASN A 189 -7.50 3.47 14.82
CA ASN A 189 -8.04 3.02 13.55
C ASN A 189 -9.38 2.32 13.80
N PHE A 190 -10.40 2.70 13.05
CA PHE A 190 -11.67 2.00 13.00
C PHE A 190 -11.88 1.44 11.60
N ARG A 191 -12.55 0.29 11.54
CA ARG A 191 -12.88 -0.41 10.30
C ARG A 191 -14.29 -0.98 10.41
N ASP A 192 -14.98 -0.95 9.29
CA ASP A 192 -16.25 -1.65 9.16
C ASP A 192 -16.08 -3.14 9.44
N MET A 193 -17.12 -3.73 10.00
CA MET A 193 -17.28 -5.17 10.06
C MET A 193 -17.41 -5.66 8.62
N HIS A 194 -16.58 -6.62 8.26
CA HIS A 194 -16.64 -7.24 6.96
C HIS A 194 -18.00 -7.93 6.77
N LEU A 195 -18.69 -7.57 5.70
CA LEU A 195 -19.90 -8.23 5.23
C LEU A 195 -19.51 -9.15 4.09
N PRO A 196 -19.90 -10.44 4.12
CA PRO A 196 -19.57 -11.35 3.04
C PRO A 196 -20.12 -10.86 1.68
N ASP A 197 -19.24 -10.72 0.69
CA ASP A 197 -19.54 -10.23 -0.65
C ASP A 197 -19.36 -11.35 -1.70
N PRO A 198 -20.44 -11.77 -2.38
CA PRO A 198 -20.36 -12.82 -3.40
C PRO A 198 -19.53 -12.41 -4.63
N ILE A 199 -19.37 -11.13 -4.94
CA ILE A 199 -18.53 -10.68 -6.06
C ILE A 199 -17.05 -10.90 -5.73
N VAL A 200 -16.65 -10.61 -4.49
CA VAL A 200 -15.28 -10.90 -4.02
C VAL A 200 -15.06 -12.41 -3.94
N GLY A 201 -16.06 -13.16 -3.46
CA GLY A 201 -16.03 -14.62 -3.45
C GLY A 201 -15.87 -15.24 -4.84
N GLU A 202 -16.55 -14.69 -5.85
CA GLU A 202 -16.41 -15.10 -7.25
C GLU A 202 -14.98 -14.87 -7.75
N GLN A 203 -14.37 -13.73 -7.42
CA GLN A 203 -12.97 -13.46 -7.76
C GLN A 203 -12.04 -14.49 -7.14
N ILE A 204 -12.22 -14.84 -5.86
CA ILE A 204 -11.45 -15.89 -5.18
C ILE A 204 -11.63 -17.25 -5.88
N TYR A 205 -12.84 -17.57 -6.33
CA TYR A 205 -13.10 -18.78 -7.10
C TYR A 205 -12.30 -18.83 -8.41
N TYR A 206 -12.17 -17.69 -9.12
CA TYR A 206 -11.47 -17.61 -10.40
C TYR A 206 -9.96 -17.42 -10.29
N GLU A 207 -9.50 -16.69 -9.29
CA GLU A 207 -8.13 -16.26 -9.10
C GLU A 207 -7.27 -17.32 -8.40
N THR A 208 -5.96 -17.24 -8.63
CA THR A 208 -5.00 -18.06 -7.88
C THR A 208 -4.79 -17.44 -6.51
N ALA A 209 -5.43 -17.99 -5.47
CA ALA A 209 -5.21 -17.56 -4.09
C ALA A 209 -3.70 -17.51 -3.76
N ALA A 210 -3.21 -16.31 -3.42
CA ALA A 210 -1.91 -16.05 -2.81
C ALA A 210 -0.67 -16.75 -3.45
N GLY A 211 -0.55 -16.75 -4.78
CA GLY A 211 0.67 -17.21 -5.46
C GLY A 211 0.86 -18.73 -5.54
N VAL A 212 -0.18 -19.51 -5.23
CA VAL A 212 -0.25 -20.95 -5.46
C VAL A 212 -1.32 -21.22 -6.52
N ASN A 213 -1.06 -22.11 -7.48
CA ASN A 213 -1.93 -22.43 -8.62
C ASN A 213 -3.24 -23.15 -8.23
N ALA A 214 -4.09 -22.56 -7.39
CA ALA A 214 -5.22 -23.26 -6.80
C ALA A 214 -6.48 -22.40 -6.61
N GLY A 215 -6.84 -21.61 -7.62
CA GLY A 215 -8.22 -21.12 -7.70
C GLY A 215 -9.19 -22.31 -7.74
N CYS A 216 -10.32 -22.20 -7.06
CA CYS A 216 -11.29 -23.28 -6.90
C CYS A 216 -11.73 -23.86 -8.27
N ARG A 217 -11.82 -22.99 -9.28
CA ARG A 217 -12.18 -23.33 -10.66
C ARG A 217 -11.30 -24.38 -11.34
N ILE A 218 -10.07 -24.58 -10.85
CA ILE A 218 -9.13 -25.54 -11.44
C ILE A 218 -9.62 -26.98 -11.19
N CYS A 219 -10.35 -27.19 -10.10
CA CYS A 219 -10.83 -28.50 -9.68
C CYS A 219 -12.35 -28.64 -9.72
N HIS A 220 -13.08 -27.54 -9.52
CA HIS A 220 -14.54 -27.51 -9.43
C HIS A 220 -15.10 -26.69 -10.58
N SER A 221 -16.04 -27.24 -11.36
CA SER A 221 -16.76 -26.49 -12.41
C SER A 221 -17.99 -25.79 -11.83
N LEU A 222 -18.48 -24.75 -12.52
CA LEU A 222 -19.82 -24.19 -12.30
C LEU A 222 -20.87 -24.80 -13.23
N GLU A 223 -20.47 -25.65 -14.19
CA GLU A 223 -21.39 -26.30 -15.12
C GLU A 223 -22.05 -27.53 -14.49
N GLU A 224 -23.31 -27.77 -14.82
CA GLU A 224 -24.09 -28.89 -14.29
C GLU A 224 -23.41 -30.24 -14.58
N GLY A 225 -23.15 -31.01 -13.52
CA GLY A 225 -22.60 -32.36 -13.62
C GLY A 225 -21.14 -32.46 -14.10
N GLU A 226 -20.48 -31.35 -14.40
CA GLU A 226 -19.11 -31.37 -14.91
C GLU A 226 -18.09 -31.61 -13.77
N THR A 227 -17.42 -32.76 -13.83
CA THR A 227 -16.34 -33.11 -12.90
C THR A 227 -14.99 -32.86 -13.56
N ILE A 228 -14.20 -31.92 -13.02
CA ILE A 228 -12.82 -31.67 -13.47
C ILE A 228 -11.86 -32.55 -12.65
N ILE A 229 -11.81 -32.30 -11.34
CA ILE A 229 -11.09 -33.11 -10.35
C ILE A 229 -12.00 -33.34 -9.14
N GLY A 230 -12.67 -32.28 -8.68
CA GLY A 230 -13.70 -32.31 -7.65
C GLY A 230 -15.11 -32.22 -8.24
N PRO A 231 -16.16 -32.33 -7.40
CA PRO A 231 -17.55 -32.21 -7.83
C PRO A 231 -17.86 -30.79 -8.33
N SER A 232 -18.83 -30.68 -9.24
CA SER A 232 -19.36 -29.37 -9.68
C SER A 232 -20.00 -28.59 -8.51
N PHE A 233 -19.86 -27.26 -8.56
CA PHE A 233 -20.52 -26.32 -7.67
C PHE A 233 -21.88 -25.84 -8.18
N TYR A 234 -22.31 -26.19 -9.39
CA TYR A 234 -23.67 -25.90 -9.87
C TYR A 234 -24.72 -26.43 -8.88
N GLY A 235 -25.56 -25.62 -8.25
CA GLY A 235 -26.52 -26.09 -7.23
C GLY A 235 -25.90 -26.51 -5.89
N ILE A 236 -24.71 -26.01 -5.56
CA ILE A 236 -24.07 -26.33 -4.28
C ILE A 236 -24.80 -25.70 -3.09
N ALA A 237 -25.44 -24.55 -3.26
CA ALA A 237 -26.19 -23.87 -2.22
C ALA A 237 -27.28 -24.79 -1.63
N ASP A 238 -28.03 -25.47 -2.50
CA ASP A 238 -29.09 -26.40 -2.12
C ASP A 238 -28.53 -27.69 -1.51
N ARG A 239 -27.56 -28.30 -2.20
CA ARG A 239 -27.07 -29.64 -1.82
C ARG A 239 -26.13 -29.64 -0.62
N ALA A 240 -25.50 -28.52 -0.29
CA ALA A 240 -24.55 -28.41 0.83
C ALA A 240 -25.21 -28.75 2.18
N GLY A 241 -26.42 -28.21 2.43
CA GLY A 241 -27.17 -28.45 3.66
C GLY A 241 -27.64 -29.90 3.83
N GLU A 242 -27.67 -30.68 2.75
CA GLU A 242 -28.10 -32.09 2.78
C GLU A 242 -26.96 -33.07 3.06
N ARG A 243 -25.70 -32.61 3.03
CA ARG A 243 -24.52 -33.50 3.14
C ARG A 243 -24.35 -34.11 4.52
N ILE A 244 -24.57 -33.31 5.56
CA ILE A 244 -24.38 -33.72 6.96
C ILE A 244 -25.63 -33.33 7.75
N SER A 245 -26.35 -34.32 8.25
CA SER A 245 -27.56 -34.09 9.03
C SER A 245 -27.28 -33.23 10.26
N GLY A 246 -28.02 -32.13 10.41
CA GLY A 246 -27.89 -31.19 11.54
C GLY A 246 -26.84 -30.10 11.34
N MET A 247 -26.31 -29.94 10.14
CA MET A 247 -25.38 -28.87 9.75
C MET A 247 -26.03 -27.99 8.67
N THR A 248 -25.83 -26.68 8.72
CA THR A 248 -26.28 -25.78 7.63
C THR A 248 -25.39 -25.88 6.41
N ALA A 249 -25.83 -25.34 5.27
CA ALA A 249 -25.05 -25.30 4.05
C ALA A 249 -23.73 -24.53 4.26
N GLU A 250 -23.78 -23.37 4.90
CA GLU A 250 -22.63 -22.52 5.19
C GLU A 250 -21.65 -23.19 6.14
N GLU A 251 -22.15 -23.88 7.17
CA GLU A 251 -21.31 -24.65 8.11
C GLU A 251 -20.58 -25.79 7.38
N TYR A 252 -21.28 -26.51 6.49
CA TYR A 252 -20.71 -27.57 5.67
C TYR A 252 -19.65 -27.03 4.72
N LEU A 253 -19.93 -25.92 4.01
CA LEU A 253 -19.00 -25.29 3.09
C LEU A 253 -17.74 -24.80 3.81
N ARG A 254 -17.91 -24.13 4.95
CA ARG A 254 -16.80 -23.69 5.80
C ARG A 254 -15.95 -24.86 6.27
N GLN A 255 -16.57 -25.94 6.74
CA GLN A 255 -15.85 -27.15 7.12
C GLN A 255 -15.09 -27.74 5.94
N SER A 256 -15.72 -27.82 4.77
CA SER A 256 -15.13 -28.40 3.56
C SER A 256 -13.91 -27.60 3.07
N ILE A 257 -13.91 -26.27 3.27
CA ILE A 257 -12.77 -25.40 2.92
C ILE A 257 -11.65 -25.53 3.97
N ILE A 258 -11.96 -25.46 5.26
CA ILE A 258 -10.96 -25.39 6.34
C ILE A 258 -10.43 -26.78 6.71
N LYS A 259 -11.26 -27.82 6.59
CA LYS A 259 -10.98 -29.22 6.94
C LYS A 259 -11.52 -30.17 5.87
N PRO A 260 -10.95 -30.19 4.65
CA PRO A 260 -11.55 -30.90 3.53
C PRO A 260 -11.73 -32.42 3.72
N ASN A 261 -10.87 -33.07 4.50
CA ASN A 261 -11.02 -34.50 4.80
C ASN A 261 -12.04 -34.81 5.91
N ALA A 262 -12.69 -33.81 6.52
CA ALA A 262 -13.71 -34.04 7.55
C ALA A 262 -14.97 -34.70 6.96
N TYR A 263 -15.29 -34.39 5.71
CA TYR A 263 -16.32 -35.04 4.93
C TYR A 263 -15.86 -35.20 3.49
N ILE A 264 -15.90 -36.42 2.97
CA ILE A 264 -15.50 -36.71 1.60
C ILE A 264 -16.74 -37.10 0.81
N VAL A 265 -17.04 -36.34 -0.24
CA VAL A 265 -18.17 -36.63 -1.13
C VAL A 265 -17.99 -38.03 -1.75
N PRO A 266 -19.01 -38.91 -1.73
CA PRO A 266 -18.91 -40.23 -2.34
C PRO A 266 -18.45 -40.17 -3.80
N GLY A 267 -17.47 -41.00 -4.15
CA GLY A 267 -16.88 -41.04 -5.50
C GLY A 267 -15.60 -40.21 -5.66
N PHE A 268 -15.19 -39.42 -4.66
CA PHE A 268 -13.96 -38.63 -4.69
C PHE A 268 -12.89 -39.18 -3.72
N PRO A 269 -11.59 -39.10 -4.07
CA PRO A 269 -10.52 -39.59 -3.22
C PRO A 269 -10.18 -38.64 -2.06
N GLU A 270 -9.84 -39.21 -0.91
CA GLU A 270 -9.32 -38.47 0.24
C GLU A 270 -8.02 -37.73 -0.10
N GLY A 271 -7.84 -36.53 0.47
CA GLY A 271 -6.60 -35.76 0.32
C GLY A 271 -6.44 -35.07 -1.05
N GLN A 272 -7.42 -35.21 -1.95
CA GLN A 272 -7.40 -34.56 -3.26
C GLN A 272 -7.65 -33.04 -3.17
N MET A 273 -8.51 -32.62 -2.23
CA MET A 273 -8.74 -31.21 -1.95
C MET A 273 -7.59 -30.65 -1.11
N ILE A 274 -7.19 -29.40 -1.38
CA ILE A 274 -6.03 -28.77 -0.74
C ILE A 274 -6.32 -28.53 0.74
N GLN A 275 -5.45 -29.04 1.61
CA GLN A 275 -5.71 -29.12 3.06
C GLN A 275 -5.37 -27.84 3.84
N ASN A 276 -4.72 -26.87 3.22
CA ASN A 276 -4.23 -25.66 3.90
C ASN A 276 -4.97 -24.38 3.49
N PHE A 277 -6.17 -24.46 2.90
CA PHE A 277 -6.95 -23.26 2.55
C PHE A 277 -7.22 -22.36 3.76
N GLY A 278 -7.48 -22.91 4.95
CA GLY A 278 -7.61 -22.11 6.17
C GLY A 278 -6.33 -21.41 6.65
N GLN A 279 -5.19 -21.63 5.98
CA GLN A 279 -3.93 -20.90 6.20
C GLN A 279 -3.60 -19.98 5.01
N LEU A 280 -4.18 -20.25 3.83
CA LEU A 280 -3.96 -19.47 2.60
C LEU A 280 -4.96 -18.33 2.47
N LEU A 281 -6.19 -18.55 2.92
CA LEU A 281 -7.27 -17.58 2.92
C LEU A 281 -7.50 -17.06 4.35
N THR A 282 -7.77 -15.77 4.45
CA THR A 282 -8.27 -15.13 5.66
C THR A 282 -9.70 -15.59 5.97
N VAL A 283 -10.17 -15.31 7.19
CA VAL A 283 -11.55 -15.64 7.58
C VAL A 283 -12.56 -14.89 6.69
N GLU A 284 -12.29 -13.61 6.41
CA GLU A 284 -13.11 -12.74 5.55
C GLU A 284 -13.18 -13.29 4.11
N GLU A 285 -12.04 -13.65 3.51
CA GLU A 285 -12.02 -14.28 2.16
C GLU A 285 -12.77 -15.62 2.10
N ILE A 286 -12.76 -16.41 3.19
CA ILE A 286 -13.57 -17.64 3.27
C ILE A 286 -15.06 -17.31 3.33
N ASP A 287 -15.43 -16.25 4.04
CA ASP A 287 -16.81 -15.81 4.18
C ASP A 287 -17.35 -15.30 2.84
N ASP A 288 -16.57 -14.49 2.13
CA ASP A 288 -16.85 -14.03 0.75
C ASP A 288 -17.04 -15.21 -0.20
N LEU A 289 -16.10 -16.17 -0.18
CA LEU A 289 -16.19 -17.36 -1.03
C LEU A 289 -17.44 -18.18 -0.72
N ILE A 290 -17.79 -18.35 0.56
CA ILE A 290 -19.03 -19.04 0.93
C ILE A 290 -20.24 -18.24 0.44
N ALA A 291 -20.26 -16.92 0.59
CA ALA A 291 -21.35 -16.07 0.10
C ALA A 291 -21.56 -16.27 -1.40
N PHE A 292 -20.49 -16.31 -2.20
CA PHE A 292 -20.55 -16.65 -3.63
C PHE A 292 -21.11 -18.05 -3.87
N LEU A 293 -20.60 -19.08 -3.18
CA LEU A 293 -21.10 -20.46 -3.37
C LEU A 293 -22.58 -20.59 -3.00
N MET A 294 -23.06 -19.80 -2.05
CA MET A 294 -24.47 -19.74 -1.67
C MET A 294 -25.36 -19.06 -2.73
N THR A 295 -24.79 -18.35 -3.71
CA THR A 295 -25.55 -17.85 -4.87
C THR A 295 -25.68 -18.87 -6.01
N LEU A 296 -25.12 -20.08 -5.85
CA LEU A 296 -25.14 -21.13 -6.86
C LEU A 296 -26.20 -22.19 -6.50
N ASP A 297 -27.46 -21.85 -6.72
CA ASP A 297 -28.62 -22.74 -6.63
C ASP A 297 -28.87 -23.50 -7.94
N GLU A 298 -29.84 -24.41 -7.95
CA GLU A 298 -30.23 -25.21 -9.13
C GLU A 298 -31.19 -24.47 -10.10
N ASP A 299 -31.59 -23.23 -9.80
CA ASP A 299 -32.62 -22.46 -10.52
C ASP A 299 -32.09 -21.51 -11.62
#